data_AF-A0A6M3KJX3-F1
#
_entry.id   AF-A0A6M3KJX3-F1
#
_cell.length_a   1.000
_cell.length_b   1.000
_cell.length_c   1.000
_cell.angle_alpha   90.00
_cell.angle_beta   90.00
_cell.angle_gamma   90.00
#
_symmetry.space_group_name_H-M   'P 1'
#
loop_
_entity.id
_entity.type
_entity.pdbx_description
1 polymer ?
#
loop_
_entity_poly.entity_id
_entity_poly.type
_entity_poly.pdbx_seq_one_letter_code
_entity_poly.pdbx_strand_id
1 'polypeptide(L)' 'MTEVYEFVYTDCIYESAMATLSLHRTKKGAYKAMRAFLETDYMQWYNERIIYGKGDRRWIDKFGTHCAWAVRSIALKE' A
#
# COMPACT_ATOMS: atom_id res chain seq x y z
N MET A 1 25.59 -1.10 12.08
CA MET A 1 24.43 -0.44 11.46
C MET A 1 23.21 -1.28 11.74
N THR A 2 22.27 -0.76 12.52
CA THR A 2 21.01 -1.43 12.80
C THR A 2 20.09 -1.28 11.58
N GLU A 3 19.64 -2.38 10.98
CA GLU A 3 18.72 -2.35 9.83
C GLU A 3 17.26 -2.38 10.32
N VAL A 4 16.39 -1.58 9.70
CA VAL A 4 14.94 -1.67 9.83
C VAL A 4 14.31 -1.81 8.45
N TYR A 5 13.09 -2.31 8.41
CA TYR A 5 12.35 -2.53 7.17
C TYR A 5 11.13 -1.62 7.15
N GLU A 6 10.98 -0.84 6.10
CA GLU A 6 9.80 -0.03 5.86
C GLU A 6 8.85 -0.71 4.88
N PHE A 7 7.56 -0.54 5.11
CA PHE A 7 6.55 -0.67 4.07
C PHE A 7 6.22 0.73 3.55
N VAL A 8 6.44 0.96 2.26
CA VAL A 8 6.11 2.21 1.55
C VAL A 8 4.94 2.01 0.60
N TYR A 9 4.16 3.06 0.42
CA TYR A 9 2.97 3.07 -0.42
C TYR A 9 2.77 4.43 -1.08
N THR A 10 2.21 4.41 -2.29
CA THR A 10 1.54 5.54 -2.93
C THR A 10 0.26 5.02 -3.58
N ASP A 11 -0.82 5.77 -3.45
CA ASP A 11 -2.11 5.53 -4.10
C ASP A 11 -2.14 6.04 -5.55
N CYS A 12 -1.20 6.91 -5.92
CA CYS A 12 -1.08 7.46 -7.26
C CYS A 12 0.38 7.50 -7.72
N ILE A 13 0.76 6.62 -8.66
CA ILE A 13 2.10 6.55 -9.26
C ILE A 13 2.51 7.80 -10.05
N TYR A 14 1.56 8.69 -10.33
CA TYR A 14 1.85 9.99 -10.92
C TYR A 14 2.30 11.01 -9.86
N GLU A 15 2.04 10.74 -8.59
CA GLU A 15 2.68 11.44 -7.50
C GLU A 15 4.14 10.99 -7.43
N SER A 16 5.06 11.95 -7.46
CA SER A 16 6.51 11.68 -7.44
C SER A 16 7.02 11.22 -6.06
N ALA A 17 6.14 10.87 -5.12
CA ALA A 17 6.47 10.55 -3.75
C ALA A 17 5.74 9.28 -3.28
N MET A 18 6.44 8.49 -2.44
CA MET A 18 5.84 7.39 -1.68
C MET A 18 6.01 7.68 -0.20
N ALA A 19 4.98 7.36 0.58
CA ALA A 19 5.00 7.51 2.03
C ALA A 19 5.42 6.20 2.70
N THR A 20 6.21 6.30 3.77
CA THR A 20 6.45 5.20 4.69
C THR A 20 5.22 5.01 5.57
N LEU A 21 4.52 3.88 5.41
CA LEU A 21 3.33 3.56 6.20
C LEU A 21 3.66 2.87 7.52
N SER A 22 4.75 2.10 7.58
CA SER A 22 5.17 1.46 8.83
C SER A 22 6.64 1.04 8.81
N LEU A 23 7.25 0.98 10.01
CA LEU A 23 8.62 0.54 10.25
C LEU A 23 8.65 -0.73 11.10
N HIS A 24 9.54 -1.66 10.76
CA HIS A 24 9.61 -2.98 11.38
C HIS A 24 11.05 -3.39 11.63
N ARG A 25 11.29 -4.09 12.74
CA ARG A 25 12.60 -4.71 13.03
C ARG A 25 12.90 -5.93 12.15
N THR A 26 11.89 -6.49 11.50
CA THR A 26 12.04 -7.68 10.64
C THR A 26 11.35 -7.49 9.30
N LYS A 27 11.94 -8.04 8.23
CA LYS A 27 11.35 -8.03 6.88
C LYS A 27 9.98 -8.71 6.85
N LYS A 28 9.82 -9.78 7.63
CA LYS A 28 8.54 -10.50 7.81
C LYS A 28 7.45 -9.59 8.38
N GLY A 29 7.78 -8.74 9.35
CA GLY A 29 6.85 -7.76 9.91
C GLY A 29 6.36 -6.76 8.87
N ALA A 30 7.29 -6.21 8.09
CA ALA A 30 6.97 -5.25 7.02
C ALA A 30 6.06 -5.88 5.94
N TYR A 31 6.34 -7.12 5.51
CA TYR A 31 5.45 -7.82 4.58
C TYR A 31 4.07 -8.12 5.16
N LYS A 32 3.99 -8.45 6.46
CA LYS A 32 2.71 -8.67 7.13
C LYS A 32 1.88 -7.39 7.14
N ALA A 33 2.50 -6.25 7.44
CA ALA A 33 1.84 -4.94 7.39
C ALA A 33 1.39 -4.57 5.97
N MET A 34 2.26 -4.74 4.97
CA MET A 34 1.94 -4.53 3.56
C MET A 34 0.73 -5.37 3.13
N ARG A 35 0.75 -6.67 3.43
CA ARG A 35 -0.34 -7.58 3.07
C ARG A 35 -1.66 -7.17 3.72
N ALA A 36 -1.66 -6.89 5.02
CA ALA A 36 -2.86 -6.47 5.73
C ALA A 36 -3.44 -5.18 5.15
N PHE A 37 -2.60 -4.19 4.85
CA PHE A 37 -3.02 -2.93 4.24
C PHE A 37 -3.66 -3.15 2.86
N LEU A 38 -2.98 -3.88 1.97
CA LEU A 38 -3.48 -4.15 0.61
C LEU A 38 -4.77 -4.98 0.61
N GLU A 39 -4.91 -5.94 1.52
CA GLU A 39 -6.14 -6.72 1.68
C GLU A 39 -7.30 -5.84 2.16
N THR A 40 -7.08 -4.94 3.12
CA THR A 40 -8.10 -3.98 3.57
C THR A 40 -8.53 -3.04 2.45
N ASP A 41 -7.57 -2.46 1.72
CA ASP A 41 -7.86 -1.51 0.65
C ASP A 41 -8.57 -2.18 -0.54
N TYR A 42 -8.16 -3.40 -0.90
CA TYR A 42 -8.88 -4.22 -1.87
C TYR A 42 -10.33 -4.51 -1.44
N MET A 43 -10.56 -4.86 -0.17
CA MET A 43 -11.90 -5.14 0.34
C MET A 43 -12.78 -3.90 0.34
N GLN A 44 -12.21 -2.73 0.65
CA GLN A 44 -12.92 -1.46 0.54
C GLN A 44 -13.34 -1.19 -0.91
N TRP A 45 -12.39 -1.23 -1.85
CA TRP A 45 -12.68 -1.09 -3.29
C TRP A 45 -13.73 -2.10 -3.76
N TYR A 46 -13.66 -3.35 -3.31
CA TYR A 46 -14.63 -4.39 -3.67
C TYR A 46 -16.03 -4.13 -3.08
N ASN A 47 -16.11 -3.70 -1.82
CA ASN A 47 -17.38 -3.42 -1.15
C ASN A 47 -18.08 -2.19 -1.74
N GLU A 48 -17.34 -1.11 -2.02
CA GLU A 48 -17.85 0.05 -2.75
C GLU A 48 -18.42 -0.38 -4.10
N ARG A 49 -17.77 -1.35 -4.76
CA ARG A 49 -18.27 -1.89 -6.02
C ARG A 49 -19.60 -2.65 -5.88
N ILE A 50 -19.87 -3.29 -4.75
CA ILE A 50 -21.14 -3.99 -4.48
C ILE A 50 -22.23 -2.98 -4.09
N ILE A 51 -21.93 -2.11 -3.12
CA ILE A 51 -22.91 -1.21 -2.49
C ILE A 51 -23.49 -0.21 -3.50
N TYR A 52 -22.64 0.43 -4.31
CA TYR A 52 -23.08 1.54 -5.16
C TYR A 52 -23.54 1.10 -6.57
N GLY A 53 -23.50 -0.20 -6.88
CA GLY A 53 -23.92 -0.74 -8.18
C GLY A 53 -23.04 -0.33 -9.38
N LYS A 54 -23.05 -1.09 -10.48
CA LYS A 54 -22.21 -0.84 -11.68
C LYS A 54 -22.58 0.46 -12.46
N GLY A 55 -23.48 1.29 -11.95
CA GLY A 55 -24.00 2.48 -12.62
C GLY A 55 -22.99 3.61 -12.63
N ASP A 56 -22.58 3.99 -13.85
CA ASP A 56 -21.66 5.08 -14.22
C ASP A 56 -20.27 5.07 -13.55
N ARG A 57 -19.41 4.13 -13.98
CA ARG A 57 -18.05 3.97 -13.46
C ARG A 57 -16.98 4.23 -14.50
N ARG A 58 -17.10 5.31 -15.28
CA ARG A 58 -16.00 5.76 -16.16
C ARG A 58 -14.71 6.10 -15.40
N TRP A 59 -14.76 6.14 -14.06
CA TRP A 59 -13.68 6.64 -13.19
C TRP A 59 -13.33 5.75 -11.99
N ILE A 60 -13.86 4.52 -11.88
CA ILE A 60 -13.41 3.60 -10.80
C ILE A 60 -12.32 2.70 -11.38
N ASP A 61 -11.08 3.18 -11.29
CA ASP A 61 -9.91 2.40 -11.69
C ASP A 61 -9.84 1.09 -10.90
N LYS A 62 -9.26 0.07 -11.53
CA LYS A 62 -9.05 -1.20 -10.86
C LYS A 62 -8.09 -0.99 -9.69
N PHE A 63 -8.39 -1.64 -8.56
CA PHE A 63 -7.48 -1.64 -7.40
C PHE A 63 -6.04 -1.92 -7.85
N GLY A 64 -5.12 -1.05 -7.40
CA GLY A 64 -3.70 -1.15 -7.71
C GLY A 64 -3.28 -0.67 -9.11
N THR A 65 -4.19 -0.20 -9.98
CA THR A 65 -3.80 0.32 -11.31
C THR A 65 -2.87 1.53 -11.20
N HIS A 66 -3.14 2.41 -10.24
CA HIS A 66 -2.37 3.63 -10.01
C HIS A 66 -1.62 3.60 -8.69
N CYS A 67 -1.59 2.49 -7.97
CA CYS A 67 -0.87 2.42 -6.70
C CYS A 67 0.49 1.75 -6.90
N ALA A 68 1.47 2.11 -6.06
CA ALA A 68 2.71 1.35 -5.92
C ALA A 68 3.02 1.09 -4.46
N TRP A 69 3.65 -0.05 -4.18
CA TRP A 69 4.07 -0.43 -2.84
C TRP A 69 5.39 -1.19 -2.87
N ALA A 70 6.14 -1.12 -1.78
CA ALA A 70 7.33 -1.92 -1.60
C ALA A 70 7.65 -2.15 -0.13
N VAL A 71 8.43 -3.19 0.14
CA VAL A 71 9.18 -3.33 1.38
C VAL A 71 10.64 -2.99 1.10
N ARG A 72 11.19 -1.99 1.79
CA ARG A 72 12.58 -1.54 1.64
C ARG A 72 13.33 -1.73 2.95
N SER A 73 14.65 -1.91 2.88
CA SER A 73 15.48 -1.85 4.07
C SER A 73 16.13 -0.48 4.22
N ILE A 74 16.23 -0.03 5.46
CA ILE A 74 16.81 1.25 5.86
C ILE A 74 17.91 0.95 6.88
N ALA A 75 19.12 1.44 6.61
CA ALA A 75 20.18 1.46 7.60
C ALA A 75 19.97 2.65 8.54
N LEU A 76 19.82 2.39 9.84
CA LEU A 76 19.84 3.43 10.86
C LEU A 76 21.29 3.88 11.08
N LYS A 77 21.52 5.18 10.98
CA LYS A 77 22.73 5.81 11.52
C LYS A 77 22.47 6.09 13.00
N GLU A 78 23.40 5.62 13.82
CA GLU A 78 23.51 5.95 15.24
C GLU A 78 24.26 7.28 15.40
#